data_AF-A0A8H6W4N8-F1
#
_entry.id   AF-A0A8H6W4N8-F1
#
_cell.length_a   1.000
_cell.length_b   1.000
_cell.length_c   1.000
_cell.angle_alpha   90.00
_cell.angle_beta   90.00
_cell.angle_gamma   90.00
#
_symmetry.space_group_name_H-M   'P 1'
#
loop_
_entity.id
_entity.type
_entity.pdbx_description
1 polymer ?
#
loop_
_entity_poly.entity_id
_entity_poly.type
_entity_poly.pdbx_seq_one_letter_code
_entity_poly.pdbx_strand_id
1 'polypeptide(L)'
;MPVSRLARTRALVAGSLVPVVLVQLHSFLDTQAPEDSSPPEDSRGYIDVYVPHPISLPILFVMQLALQGLWLYRMFCAPAGAQGRRRRRQVFVFYEVEDETQPLGEEDNEDEEEIYSPTSRAIDDAAEPTQLAYGPVYALCNLFFAGAVFAWTIHHWVVSHILTILNTSGQLYFIFRVLSPEGKYALTRRNRLTHAVAKTNAGLAILYLARAWGALGIGASRPIFQQQAFVAVTLSLLAFGAGPDPSLGLCLILDLVALAAGTPSEPWRIFFLVLIGVLVAIVTSDSFLAWRNRRTMSFNMPPEAMELALGLSPDREAYHDSEIYLADARTPSPKERSRLLYETL
;
A
#
# COMPACT_ATOMS: atom_id res chain seq x y z
N MET A 1 16.05 -13.40 27.20
CA MET A 1 14.77 -12.65 27.16
C MET A 1 14.30 -12.55 25.72
N PRO A 2 13.07 -12.99 25.38
CA PRO A 2 12.55 -12.90 24.02
C PRO A 2 12.36 -11.43 23.62
N VAL A 3 13.02 -11.00 22.55
CA VAL A 3 12.83 -9.66 21.96
C VAL A 3 11.42 -9.59 21.38
N SER A 4 10.63 -8.60 21.80
CA SER A 4 9.25 -8.41 21.33
C SER A 4 9.19 -8.24 19.81
N ARG A 5 8.07 -8.68 19.19
CA ARG A 5 7.90 -8.56 17.73
C ARG A 5 7.99 -7.10 17.30
N LEU A 6 7.40 -6.20 18.08
CA LEU A 6 7.47 -4.75 17.84
C LEU A 6 8.91 -4.22 17.80
N ALA A 7 9.78 -4.64 18.73
CA ALA A 7 11.16 -4.18 18.76
C ALA A 7 11.95 -4.63 17.51
N ARG A 8 11.73 -5.87 17.06
CA ARG A 8 12.33 -6.40 15.82
C ARG A 8 11.86 -5.61 14.60
N THR A 9 10.54 -5.38 14.48
CA THR A 9 9.99 -4.62 13.36
C THR A 9 10.52 -3.18 13.33
N ARG A 10 10.57 -2.52 14.49
CA ARG A 10 11.15 -1.17 14.63
C ARG A 10 12.61 -1.12 14.16
N ALA A 11 13.43 -2.07 14.62
CA ALA A 11 14.84 -2.15 14.23
C ALA A 11 15.01 -2.41 12.72
N LEU A 12 14.22 -3.33 12.14
CA LEU A 12 14.26 -3.62 10.70
C LEU A 12 13.90 -2.41 9.86
N VAL A 13 12.79 -1.74 10.19
CA VAL A 13 12.30 -0.59 9.44
C VAL A 13 13.28 0.57 9.52
N ALA A 14 13.73 0.94 10.73
CA ALA A 14 14.70 2.02 10.91
C ALA A 14 16.05 1.70 10.23
N GLY A 15 16.54 0.47 10.38
CA GLY A 15 17.79 0.03 9.77
C GLY A 15 17.73 0.05 8.24
N SER A 16 16.58 -0.25 7.64
CA SER A 16 16.41 -0.22 6.18
C SER A 16 16.34 1.19 5.57
N LEU A 17 15.94 2.21 6.35
CA LEU A 17 15.77 3.57 5.85
C LEU A 17 17.12 4.27 5.59
N VAL A 18 18.09 4.03 6.47
CA VAL A 18 19.44 4.64 6.38
C VAL A 18 20.12 4.38 5.03
N PRO A 19 20.28 3.12 4.56
CA PRO A 19 20.94 2.87 3.28
C PRO A 19 20.17 3.46 2.10
N VAL A 20 18.83 3.45 2.12
CA VAL A 20 18.01 4.09 1.08
C VAL A 20 18.30 5.59 0.99
N VAL A 21 18.29 6.29 2.13
CA VAL A 21 18.53 7.74 2.15
C VAL A 21 19.94 8.08 1.69
N LEU A 22 20.95 7.33 2.16
CA LEU A 22 22.34 7.58 1.80
C LEU A 22 22.60 7.34 0.30
N VAL A 23 22.15 6.21 -0.23
CA VAL A 23 22.34 5.87 -1.64
C VAL A 23 21.57 6.84 -2.55
N GLN A 24 20.36 7.24 -2.16
CA GLN A 24 19.57 8.19 -2.94
C GLN A 24 20.19 9.59 -2.93
N LEU A 25 20.67 10.06 -1.77
CA LEU A 25 21.36 11.34 -1.66
C LEU A 25 22.64 11.33 -2.50
N HIS A 26 23.42 10.25 -2.45
CA HIS A 26 24.59 10.06 -3.31
C HIS A 26 24.21 10.15 -4.79
N SER A 27 23.16 9.43 -5.21
CA SER A 27 22.68 9.47 -6.59
C SER A 27 22.28 10.88 -7.05
N PHE A 28 21.64 11.69 -6.19
CA PHE A 28 21.30 13.07 -6.52
C PHE A 28 22.51 13.98 -6.64
N LEU A 29 23.51 13.81 -5.78
CA LEU A 29 24.76 14.57 -5.86
C LEU A 29 25.53 14.24 -7.14
N ASP A 30 25.53 12.96 -7.53
CA ASP A 30 26.20 12.50 -8.75
C ASP A 30 25.54 13.05 -10.02
N THR A 31 24.19 13.14 -10.04
CA THR A 31 23.46 13.75 -11.17
C THR A 31 23.69 15.25 -11.37
N GLN A 32 24.33 15.94 -10.41
CA GLN A 32 24.69 17.36 -10.55
C GLN A 32 26.12 17.60 -11.00
N ALA A 33 26.91 16.53 -11.22
CA ALA A 33 28.26 16.69 -11.73
C ALA A 33 28.23 17.29 -13.16
N PRO A 34 29.04 18.33 -13.45
CA PRO A 34 29.03 19.01 -14.74
C PRO A 34 29.39 18.06 -15.88
N GLU A 35 28.64 18.17 -16.99
CA GLU A 35 28.68 17.36 -18.23
C GLU A 35 30.04 17.28 -18.96
N ASP A 36 31.11 17.87 -18.42
CA ASP A 36 32.44 17.89 -19.05
C ASP A 36 33.14 16.52 -19.07
N SER A 37 32.63 15.53 -18.33
CA SER A 37 33.05 14.14 -18.49
C SER A 37 32.25 13.48 -19.62
N SER A 38 32.83 13.43 -20.81
CA SER A 38 32.33 12.62 -21.92
C SER A 38 31.97 11.21 -21.42
N PRO A 39 30.75 10.70 -21.70
CA PRO A 39 30.29 9.43 -21.16
C PRO A 39 31.27 8.31 -21.58
N PRO A 40 31.53 7.32 -20.69
CA PRO A 40 32.44 6.23 -21.00
C PRO A 40 32.02 5.58 -22.32
N GLU A 41 33.01 5.20 -23.14
CA GLU A 41 32.80 4.83 -24.55
C GLU A 41 31.79 3.69 -24.74
N ASP A 42 31.66 2.82 -23.74
CA ASP A 42 30.70 1.71 -23.67
C ASP A 42 29.23 2.14 -23.47
N SER A 43 28.97 3.42 -23.13
CA SER A 43 27.62 3.96 -22.89
C SER A 43 26.94 4.45 -24.16
N ARG A 44 27.65 4.54 -25.29
CA ARG A 44 27.18 5.17 -26.53
C ARG A 44 25.96 4.47 -27.18
N GLY A 45 25.56 3.29 -26.69
CA GLY A 45 24.40 2.55 -27.19
C GLY A 45 23.07 2.80 -26.46
N TYR A 46 23.09 3.44 -25.28
CA TYR A 46 21.90 3.69 -24.47
C TYR A 46 21.44 5.14 -24.63
N ILE A 47 20.55 5.36 -25.60
CA ILE A 47 19.82 6.62 -25.69
C ILE A 47 18.56 6.44 -24.87
N ASP A 48 18.45 7.17 -23.76
CA ASP A 48 17.25 7.16 -22.94
C ASP A 48 16.04 7.54 -23.79
N VAL A 49 15.08 6.62 -23.93
CA VAL A 49 13.89 6.83 -24.74
C VAL A 49 12.94 7.82 -24.05
N TYR A 50 12.86 7.71 -22.73
CA TYR A 50 12.17 8.63 -21.84
C TYR A 50 12.80 8.59 -20.45
N VAL A 51 12.83 9.74 -19.77
CA VAL A 51 13.33 9.88 -18.40
C VAL A 51 12.36 10.77 -17.63
N PRO A 52 12.07 10.49 -16.35
CA PRO A 52 11.33 11.44 -15.53
C PRO A 52 12.10 12.75 -15.39
N HIS A 53 11.36 13.85 -15.26
CA HIS A 53 11.93 15.18 -15.08
C HIS A 53 12.95 15.20 -13.91
N PRO A 54 14.14 15.79 -14.05
CA PRO A 54 15.20 15.67 -13.05
C PRO A 54 14.81 16.23 -11.68
N ILE A 55 13.93 17.23 -11.64
CA ILE A 55 13.43 17.85 -10.40
C ILE A 55 12.28 17.05 -9.75
N SER A 56 11.51 16.27 -10.52
CA SER A 56 10.35 15.56 -9.94
C SER A 56 10.77 14.42 -9.02
N LEU A 57 11.85 13.71 -9.34
CA LEU A 57 12.40 12.63 -8.52
C LEU A 57 12.78 13.08 -7.10
N PRO A 58 13.61 14.13 -6.88
CA PRO A 58 13.93 14.59 -5.53
C PRO A 58 12.69 15.12 -4.79
N ILE A 59 11.75 15.79 -5.47
CA ILE A 59 10.50 16.24 -4.83
C ILE A 59 9.68 15.06 -4.32
N LEU A 60 9.44 14.06 -5.17
CA LEU A 60 8.68 12.87 -4.80
C LEU A 60 9.40 12.07 -3.70
N PHE A 61 10.73 11.99 -3.76
CA PHE A 61 11.52 11.34 -2.73
C PHE A 61 11.44 12.06 -1.38
N VAL A 62 11.56 13.40 -1.34
CA VAL A 62 11.43 14.18 -0.09
C VAL A 62 10.03 14.06 0.50
N MET A 63 9.00 14.13 -0.35
CA MET A 63 7.61 13.89 0.06
C MET A 63 7.47 12.49 0.67
N GLN A 64 8.06 11.48 0.02
CA GLN A 64 8.02 10.10 0.51
C GLN A 64 8.74 9.94 1.84
N LEU A 65 9.92 10.52 1.98
CA LEU A 65 10.72 10.48 3.20
C LEU A 65 9.99 11.15 4.36
N ALA A 66 9.31 12.28 4.12
CA ALA A 66 8.48 12.95 5.11
C ALA A 66 7.32 12.06 5.58
N LEU A 67 6.63 11.39 4.65
CA LEU A 67 5.52 10.50 4.96
C LEU A 67 5.98 9.25 5.74
N GLN A 68 7.10 8.66 5.32
CA GLN A 68 7.74 7.55 6.04
C GLN A 68 8.22 7.97 7.43
N GLY A 69 8.80 9.16 7.55
CA GLY A 69 9.21 9.75 8.83
C GLY A 69 8.04 9.95 9.78
N LEU A 70 6.92 10.48 9.28
CA LEU A 70 5.69 10.62 10.07
C LEU A 70 5.13 9.25 10.51
N TRP A 71 5.16 8.27 9.62
CA TRP A 71 4.72 6.90 9.92
C TRP A 71 5.61 6.22 10.97
N LEU A 72 6.92 6.39 10.86
CA LEU A 72 7.89 5.92 11.84
C LEU A 72 7.74 6.63 13.18
N TYR A 73 7.64 7.95 13.17
CA TYR A 73 7.39 8.73 14.38
C TYR A 73 6.17 8.21 15.12
N ARG A 74 5.07 7.93 14.41
CA ARG A 74 3.88 7.34 15.01
C ARG A 74 4.14 5.92 15.54
N MET A 75 4.94 5.12 14.84
CA MET A 75 5.31 3.77 15.29
C MET A 75 6.18 3.78 16.56
N PHE A 76 7.06 4.77 16.74
CA PHE A 76 7.98 4.84 17.88
C PHE A 76 7.44 5.65 19.06
N CYS A 77 6.77 6.77 18.79
CA CYS A 77 6.42 7.79 19.78
C CYS A 77 4.94 7.80 20.17
N ALA A 78 4.05 7.05 19.49
CA ALA A 78 2.66 7.00 19.91
C ALA A 78 2.55 6.36 21.31
N PRO A 79 1.96 7.07 22.30
CA PRO A 79 1.85 6.55 23.65
C PRO A 79 0.96 5.31 23.64
N ALA A 80 1.51 4.17 24.09
CA ALA A 80 0.83 2.88 24.16
C ALA A 80 -0.57 2.95 24.82
N GLY A 81 -0.76 3.89 25.75
CA GLY A 81 -2.03 4.10 26.45
C GLY A 81 -3.17 4.72 25.62
N ALA A 82 -2.89 5.46 24.54
CA ALA A 82 -3.93 6.12 23.74
C ALA A 82 -4.69 5.13 22.84
N GLN A 83 -4.01 4.06 22.39
CA GLN A 83 -4.62 3.00 21.58
C GLN A 83 -5.30 1.92 22.44
N GLY A 84 -4.71 1.55 23.57
CA GLY A 84 -5.23 0.51 24.47
C GLY A 84 -6.58 0.83 25.13
N ARG A 85 -6.82 2.09 25.55
CA ARG A 85 -8.08 2.49 26.22
C ARG A 85 -9.33 2.30 25.36
N ARG A 86 -9.21 2.38 24.04
CA ARG A 86 -10.34 2.13 23.12
C ARG A 86 -10.55 0.65 22.80
N ARG A 87 -9.50 -0.18 22.90
CA ARG A 87 -9.57 -1.62 22.59
C ARG A 87 -10.23 -2.43 23.70
N ARG A 88 -9.96 -2.10 24.98
CA ARG A 88 -10.68 -2.71 26.12
C ARG A 88 -12.20 -2.47 26.08
N ARG A 89 -12.66 -1.42 25.40
CA ARG A 89 -14.09 -1.12 25.24
C ARG A 89 -14.76 -1.86 24.09
N GLN A 90 -14.01 -2.43 23.15
CA GLN A 90 -14.54 -3.18 22.00
C GLN A 90 -14.35 -4.68 22.13
N VAL A 91 -13.26 -5.13 22.77
CA VAL A 91 -13.01 -6.58 23.00
C VAL A 91 -13.95 -7.16 24.05
N PHE A 92 -14.44 -6.33 24.99
CA PHE A 92 -15.47 -6.76 25.95
C PHE A 92 -16.85 -6.99 25.30
N VAL A 93 -17.05 -6.64 24.03
CA VAL A 93 -18.36 -6.73 23.35
C VAL A 93 -18.47 -7.97 22.45
N PHE A 94 -17.40 -8.74 22.27
CA PHE A 94 -17.39 -9.92 21.38
C PHE A 94 -17.24 -11.27 22.09
N TYR A 95 -17.29 -11.31 23.42
CA TYR A 95 -17.13 -12.55 24.21
C TYR A 95 -18.26 -12.81 25.22
N GLU A 96 -19.38 -12.13 25.09
CA GLU A 96 -20.63 -12.59 25.69
C GLU A 96 -21.55 -13.01 24.53
N VAL A 97 -22.20 -14.16 24.68
CA VAL A 97 -23.09 -14.84 23.72
C VAL A 97 -22.38 -15.84 22.79
N GLU A 98 -22.06 -17.03 23.32
CA GLU A 98 -22.89 -18.22 23.03
C GLU A 98 -22.62 -19.33 24.06
N ASP A 99 -23.74 -19.93 24.47
CA ASP A 99 -23.93 -20.82 25.61
C ASP A 99 -23.54 -22.28 25.34
N GLU A 100 -23.27 -22.98 26.45
CA GLU A 100 -23.54 -24.39 26.73
C GLU A 100 -23.69 -25.39 25.58
N THR A 101 -22.70 -26.27 25.39
CA THR A 101 -22.77 -27.75 25.50
C THR A 101 -21.69 -28.41 24.63
N GLN A 102 -20.54 -28.75 25.23
CA GLN A 102 -19.67 -29.80 24.68
C GLN A 102 -19.22 -30.75 25.80
N PRO A 103 -19.34 -32.06 25.60
CA PRO A 103 -19.02 -33.06 26.60
C PRO A 103 -17.51 -33.18 26.82
N LEU A 104 -17.12 -33.48 28.05
CA LEU A 104 -15.77 -33.82 28.47
C LEU A 104 -15.16 -34.89 27.56
N GLY A 105 -14.28 -34.47 26.65
CA GLY A 105 -13.28 -35.30 26.00
C GLY A 105 -11.92 -34.94 26.58
N GLU A 106 -11.47 -35.77 27.49
CA GLU A 106 -10.17 -35.73 28.14
C GLU A 106 -9.10 -36.11 27.10
N GLU A 107 -8.49 -35.12 26.45
CA GLU A 107 -7.25 -35.30 25.70
C GLU A 107 -6.14 -34.49 26.36
N ASP A 108 -5.28 -35.23 27.08
CA ASP A 108 -3.94 -34.82 27.50
C ASP A 108 -3.12 -34.37 26.29
N ASN A 109 -3.24 -33.10 25.91
CA ASN A 109 -2.19 -32.40 25.18
C ASN A 109 -1.55 -31.42 26.16
N GLU A 110 -0.39 -31.81 26.67
CA GLU A 110 0.60 -30.93 27.28
C GLU A 110 1.09 -29.94 26.21
N ASP A 111 0.21 -29.07 25.74
CA ASP A 111 0.60 -27.89 24.99
C ASP A 111 1.36 -27.02 25.97
N GLU A 112 2.67 -26.91 25.73
CA GLU A 112 3.56 -25.95 26.35
C GLU A 112 2.89 -24.58 26.30
N GLU A 113 2.19 -24.24 27.38
CA GLU A 113 1.65 -22.92 27.64
C GLU A 113 2.88 -22.01 27.78
N GLU A 114 3.40 -21.56 26.65
CA GLU A 114 4.52 -20.64 26.58
C GLU A 114 4.11 -19.43 27.42
N ILE A 115 4.61 -19.38 28.66
CA ILE A 115 4.30 -18.38 29.68
C ILE A 115 4.72 -17.03 29.14
N TYR A 116 3.86 -16.45 28.31
CA TYR A 116 4.04 -15.14 27.73
C TYR A 116 3.77 -14.17 28.86
N SER A 117 4.85 -13.65 29.44
CA SER A 117 4.76 -12.67 30.52
C SER A 117 3.74 -11.58 30.13
N PRO A 118 2.80 -11.23 31.02
CA PRO A 118 1.74 -10.28 30.73
C PRO A 118 2.26 -8.91 30.28
N THR A 119 3.49 -8.57 30.65
CA THR A 119 4.22 -7.38 30.22
C THR A 119 4.53 -7.36 28.72
N SER A 120 4.81 -8.53 28.10
CA SER A 120 5.12 -8.63 26.67
C SER A 120 3.86 -8.42 25.81
N ARG A 121 2.72 -8.98 26.22
CA ARG A 121 1.42 -8.77 25.54
C ARG A 121 0.99 -7.30 25.53
N ALA A 122 1.18 -6.59 26.65
CA ALA A 122 0.82 -5.17 26.75
C ALA A 122 1.64 -4.27 25.81
N ILE A 123 2.87 -4.66 25.47
CA ILE A 123 3.77 -3.90 24.57
C ILE A 123 3.40 -4.16 23.11
N ASP A 124 3.13 -5.41 22.72
CA ASP A 124 2.75 -5.74 21.35
C ASP A 124 1.35 -5.20 21.00
N ASP A 125 0.45 -5.05 21.97
CA ASP A 125 -0.87 -4.43 21.82
C ASP A 125 -0.85 -2.93 21.49
N ALA A 126 0.28 -2.26 21.67
CA ALA A 126 0.43 -0.83 21.36
C ALA A 126 0.58 -0.56 19.86
N ALA A 127 1.14 -1.52 19.11
CA ALA A 127 1.39 -1.35 17.69
C ALA A 127 0.19 -1.74 16.85
N GLU A 128 -0.09 -0.94 15.83
CA GLU A 128 -1.17 -1.26 14.91
C GLU A 128 -0.81 -2.54 14.12
N PRO A 129 -1.69 -3.54 14.06
CA PRO A 129 -1.37 -4.83 13.43
C PRO A 129 -1.00 -4.69 11.95
N THR A 130 -1.58 -3.71 11.24
CA THR A 130 -1.21 -3.38 9.87
C THR A 130 0.25 -2.87 9.76
N GLN A 131 0.73 -2.10 10.74
CA GLN A 131 2.13 -1.63 10.74
C GLN A 131 3.11 -2.78 10.98
N LEU A 132 2.77 -3.68 11.90
CA LEU A 132 3.57 -4.88 12.17
C LEU A 132 3.64 -5.80 10.95
N ALA A 133 2.53 -5.95 10.23
CA ALA A 133 2.47 -6.73 8.99
C ALA A 133 3.27 -6.07 7.84
N TYR A 134 3.26 -4.73 7.76
CA TYR A 134 3.99 -4.01 6.70
C TYR A 134 5.50 -3.97 6.91
N GLY A 135 5.95 -3.82 8.16
CA GLY A 135 7.35 -3.51 8.46
C GLY A 135 8.39 -4.43 7.80
N PRO A 136 8.23 -5.77 7.80
CA PRO A 136 9.17 -6.67 7.12
C PRO A 136 9.20 -6.46 5.59
N VAL A 137 8.04 -6.29 4.96
CA VAL A 137 7.94 -6.07 3.51
C VAL A 137 8.52 -4.70 3.15
N TYR A 138 8.24 -3.68 3.95
CA TYR A 138 8.83 -2.35 3.81
C TYR A 138 10.36 -2.41 3.86
N ALA A 139 10.92 -3.08 4.87
CA ALA A 139 12.36 -3.20 5.03
C ALA A 139 13.02 -3.95 3.85
N LEU A 140 12.42 -5.06 3.42
CA LEU A 140 12.89 -5.84 2.28
C LEU A 140 12.86 -5.03 0.97
N CYS A 141 11.75 -4.34 0.71
CA CYS A 141 11.59 -3.52 -0.49
C CYS A 141 12.56 -2.32 -0.50
N ASN A 142 12.80 -1.70 0.66
CA ASN A 142 13.82 -0.66 0.81
C ASN A 142 15.22 -1.18 0.51
N LEU A 143 15.58 -2.40 0.92
CA LEU A 143 16.87 -3.01 0.58
C LEU A 143 17.01 -3.25 -0.93
N PHE A 144 15.96 -3.79 -1.58
CA PHE A 144 15.96 -3.93 -3.04
C PHE A 144 16.07 -2.58 -3.74
N PHE A 145 15.38 -1.56 -3.25
CA PHE A 145 15.45 -0.21 -3.80
C PHE A 145 16.86 0.40 -3.65
N ALA A 146 17.45 0.34 -2.46
CA ALA A 146 18.82 0.81 -2.23
C ALA A 146 19.82 0.07 -3.12
N GLY A 147 19.69 -1.26 -3.23
CA GLY A 147 20.53 -2.06 -4.11
C GLY A 147 20.36 -1.69 -5.59
N ALA A 148 19.13 -1.38 -6.03
CA ALA A 148 18.86 -0.94 -7.39
C ALA A 148 19.56 0.40 -7.70
N VAL A 149 19.37 1.40 -6.84
CA VAL A 149 20.00 2.71 -7.01
C VAL A 149 21.53 2.61 -6.92
N PHE A 150 22.07 1.76 -6.04
CA PHE A 150 23.51 1.51 -5.98
C PHE A 150 24.02 0.87 -7.29
N ALA A 151 23.38 -0.21 -7.76
CA ALA A 151 23.72 -0.85 -9.02
C ALA A 151 23.64 0.11 -10.22
N TRP A 152 22.69 1.05 -10.20
CA TRP A 152 22.60 2.13 -11.18
C TRP A 152 23.83 3.04 -11.17
N THR A 153 24.29 3.47 -9.99
CA THR A 153 25.46 4.36 -9.86
C THR A 153 26.78 3.72 -10.33
N ILE A 154 26.88 2.39 -10.30
CA ILE A 154 28.04 1.64 -10.81
C ILE A 154 27.81 1.10 -12.24
N HIS A 155 26.81 1.63 -12.96
CA HIS A 155 26.48 1.25 -14.34
C HIS A 155 26.11 -0.24 -14.56
N HIS A 156 25.70 -0.96 -13.51
CA HIS A 156 25.19 -2.33 -13.60
C HIS A 156 23.67 -2.36 -13.87
N TRP A 157 23.28 -1.93 -15.07
CA TRP A 157 21.88 -1.68 -15.46
C TRP A 157 20.94 -2.88 -15.27
N VAL A 158 21.39 -4.08 -15.67
CA VAL A 158 20.59 -5.31 -15.58
C VAL A 158 20.26 -5.65 -14.13
N VAL A 159 21.24 -5.53 -13.23
CA VAL A 159 21.07 -5.79 -11.79
C VAL A 159 20.11 -4.76 -11.19
N SER A 160 20.31 -3.48 -11.51
CA SER A 160 19.39 -2.41 -11.10
C SER A 160 17.95 -2.70 -11.53
N HIS A 161 17.76 -3.18 -12.76
CA HIS A 161 16.44 -3.49 -13.30
C HIS A 161 15.77 -4.64 -12.55
N ILE A 162 16.48 -5.75 -12.33
CA ILE A 162 15.96 -6.91 -11.59
C ILE A 162 15.56 -6.50 -10.17
N LEU A 163 16.41 -5.75 -9.47
CA LEU A 163 16.14 -5.28 -8.11
C LEU A 163 14.94 -4.32 -8.07
N THR A 164 14.79 -3.47 -9.07
CA THR A 164 13.64 -2.57 -9.20
C THR A 164 12.35 -3.36 -9.44
N ILE A 165 12.37 -4.41 -10.27
CA ILE A 165 11.23 -5.31 -10.46
C ILE A 165 10.85 -5.98 -9.14
N LEU A 166 11.82 -6.55 -8.40
CA LEU A 166 11.57 -7.19 -7.11
C LEU A 166 10.98 -6.22 -6.08
N ASN A 167 11.49 -5.00 -6.01
CA ASN A 167 10.94 -3.93 -5.17
C ASN A 167 9.48 -3.62 -5.56
N THR A 168 9.21 -3.32 -6.83
CA THR A 168 7.87 -2.99 -7.31
C THR A 168 6.88 -4.13 -7.10
N SER A 169 7.27 -5.37 -7.41
CA SER A 169 6.45 -6.56 -7.16
C SER A 169 6.16 -6.76 -5.68
N GLY A 170 7.13 -6.53 -4.79
CA GLY A 170 6.93 -6.61 -3.34
C GLY A 170 5.93 -5.58 -2.81
N GLN A 171 6.05 -4.32 -3.26
CA GLN A 171 5.11 -3.25 -2.87
C GLN A 171 3.69 -3.51 -3.40
N LEU A 172 3.56 -3.93 -4.66
CA LEU A 172 2.27 -4.26 -5.27
C LEU A 172 1.63 -5.50 -4.64
N TYR A 173 2.42 -6.53 -4.36
CA TYR A 173 1.95 -7.72 -3.64
C TYR A 173 1.37 -7.32 -2.29
N PHE A 174 2.07 -6.46 -1.54
CA PHE A 174 1.57 -6.00 -0.25
C PHE A 174 0.22 -5.28 -0.41
N ILE A 175 0.13 -4.30 -1.32
CA ILE A 175 -1.10 -3.53 -1.57
C ILE A 175 -2.28 -4.43 -1.93
N PHE A 176 -2.14 -5.29 -2.94
CA PHE A 176 -3.28 -6.06 -3.43
C PHE A 176 -3.61 -7.26 -2.57
N ARG A 177 -2.61 -7.92 -1.96
CA ARG A 177 -2.85 -9.13 -1.18
C ARG A 177 -3.11 -8.84 0.29
N VAL A 178 -2.31 -7.96 0.90
CA VAL A 178 -2.33 -7.74 2.35
C VAL A 178 -3.26 -6.59 2.73
N LEU A 179 -3.24 -5.47 1.98
CA LEU A 179 -4.16 -4.33 2.21
C LEU A 179 -5.46 -4.43 1.39
N SER A 180 -5.82 -5.63 0.94
CA SER A 180 -7.09 -5.86 0.25
C SER A 180 -8.26 -5.27 1.06
N PRO A 181 -9.24 -4.61 0.41
CA PRO A 181 -10.42 -4.06 1.08
C PRO A 181 -11.20 -5.08 1.93
N GLU A 182 -11.12 -6.36 1.57
CA GLU A 182 -11.81 -7.47 2.24
C GLU A 182 -10.93 -8.14 3.32
N GLY A 183 -9.68 -7.73 3.45
CA GLY A 183 -8.70 -8.36 4.34
C GLY A 183 -8.77 -7.88 5.79
N LYS A 184 -8.05 -8.61 6.66
CA LYS A 184 -7.84 -8.28 8.09
C LYS A 184 -7.22 -6.89 8.31
N TYR A 185 -6.63 -6.30 7.27
CA TYR A 185 -5.95 -5.00 7.30
C TYR A 185 -6.64 -3.92 6.45
N ALA A 186 -7.95 -4.08 6.20
CA ALA A 186 -8.77 -3.12 5.49
C ALA A 186 -8.59 -1.68 6.02
N LEU A 187 -8.85 -0.69 5.17
CA LEU A 187 -8.63 0.71 5.50
C LEU A 187 -9.53 1.18 6.64
N THR A 188 -8.91 1.65 7.72
CA THR A 188 -9.54 2.28 8.88
C THR A 188 -8.87 3.62 9.17
N ARG A 189 -9.54 4.49 9.94
CA ARG A 189 -8.93 5.78 10.34
C ARG A 189 -7.59 5.62 11.07
N ARG A 190 -7.33 4.47 11.70
CA ARG A 190 -6.10 4.21 12.44
C ARG A 190 -4.94 3.88 11.48
N ASN A 191 -5.16 3.02 10.49
CA ASN A 191 -4.12 2.54 9.56
C ASN A 191 -4.02 3.33 8.25
N ARG A 192 -4.81 4.40 8.07
CA ARG A 192 -4.75 5.31 6.91
C ARG A 192 -3.33 5.72 6.54
N LEU A 193 -2.49 6.02 7.54
CA LEU A 193 -1.12 6.43 7.30
C LEU A 193 -0.27 5.29 6.72
N THR A 194 -0.44 4.06 7.20
CA THR A 194 0.25 2.88 6.66
C THR A 194 -0.17 2.59 5.22
N HIS A 195 -1.47 2.71 4.92
CA HIS A 195 -1.98 2.61 3.55
C HIS A 195 -1.39 3.70 2.65
N ALA A 196 -1.33 4.95 3.12
CA ALA A 196 -0.75 6.04 2.36
C ALA A 196 0.74 5.81 2.07
N VAL A 197 1.54 5.40 3.07
CA VAL A 197 2.97 5.08 2.89
C VAL A 197 3.15 3.93 1.90
N ALA A 198 2.39 2.85 2.04
CA ALA A 198 2.51 1.69 1.16
C ALA A 198 2.18 2.04 -0.30
N LYS A 199 1.08 2.78 -0.53
CA LYS A 199 0.63 3.16 -1.87
C LYS A 199 1.56 4.17 -2.53
N THR A 200 2.05 5.16 -1.79
CA THR A 200 3.02 6.13 -2.30
C THR A 200 4.40 5.50 -2.57
N ASN A 201 4.85 4.56 -1.72
CA ASN A 201 6.04 3.75 -1.99
C ASN A 201 5.91 2.93 -3.27
N ALA A 202 4.74 2.32 -3.52
CA ALA A 202 4.50 1.57 -4.74
C ALA A 202 4.48 2.46 -5.98
N GLY A 203 3.86 3.65 -5.91
CA GLY A 203 3.93 4.66 -6.97
C GLY A 203 5.39 5.01 -7.29
N LEU A 204 6.17 5.38 -6.28
CA LEU A 204 7.59 5.67 -6.46
C LEU A 204 8.34 4.48 -7.09
N ALA A 205 8.10 3.25 -6.63
CA ALA A 205 8.71 2.06 -7.21
C ALA A 205 8.36 1.88 -8.70
N ILE A 206 7.12 2.17 -9.10
CA ILE A 206 6.68 2.15 -10.50
C ILE A 206 7.38 3.24 -11.31
N LEU A 207 7.54 4.44 -10.78
CA LEU A 207 8.29 5.52 -11.44
C LEU A 207 9.76 5.12 -11.69
N TYR A 208 10.42 4.49 -10.72
CA TYR A 208 11.79 3.99 -10.88
C TYR A 208 11.87 2.83 -11.86
N LEU A 209 10.85 1.94 -11.88
CA LEU A 209 10.76 0.88 -12.88
C LEU A 209 10.61 1.46 -14.29
N ALA A 210 9.78 2.49 -14.45
CA ALA A 210 9.63 3.21 -15.71
C ALA A 210 10.94 3.89 -16.13
N ARG A 211 11.65 4.56 -15.21
CA ARG A 211 12.99 5.12 -15.47
C ARG A 211 13.96 4.05 -15.96
N ALA A 212 14.02 2.89 -15.30
CA ALA A 212 14.91 1.81 -15.68
C ALA A 212 14.58 1.23 -17.07
N TRP A 213 13.28 1.08 -17.38
CA TRP A 213 12.81 0.70 -18.71
C TRP A 213 13.16 1.73 -19.79
N GLY A 214 13.01 3.02 -19.49
CA GLY A 214 13.34 4.11 -20.41
C GLY A 214 14.82 4.13 -20.80
N ALA A 215 15.70 3.81 -19.86
CA ALA A 215 17.15 3.75 -20.11
C ALA A 215 17.60 2.49 -20.87
N LEU A 216 16.91 1.36 -20.69
CA LEU A 216 17.20 0.13 -21.45
C LEU A 216 16.64 0.14 -22.88
N GLY A 217 15.90 1.18 -23.26
CA GLY A 217 15.28 1.30 -24.58
C GLY A 217 16.30 1.52 -25.71
N ILE A 218 17.04 0.49 -26.09
CA ILE A 218 18.05 0.58 -27.16
C ILE A 218 17.35 0.91 -28.50
N GLY A 219 17.61 2.11 -29.04
CA GLY A 219 17.38 2.47 -30.44
C GLY A 219 15.93 2.79 -30.86
N ALA A 220 14.95 2.74 -29.95
CA ALA A 220 13.54 3.01 -30.28
C ALA A 220 13.11 4.43 -29.87
N SER A 221 13.42 5.43 -30.70
CA SER A 221 12.95 6.82 -30.47
C SER A 221 11.43 6.95 -30.50
N ARG A 222 10.75 6.03 -31.19
CA ARG A 222 9.29 5.94 -31.28
C ARG A 222 8.77 4.73 -30.48
N PRO A 223 7.75 4.93 -29.62
CA PRO A 223 7.09 3.81 -28.96
C PRO A 223 6.49 2.85 -29.98
N ILE A 224 6.77 1.55 -29.86
CA ILE A 224 6.00 0.54 -30.59
C ILE A 224 4.64 0.35 -29.92
N PHE A 225 3.60 0.07 -30.73
CA PHE A 225 2.23 -0.10 -30.24
C PHE A 225 2.12 -1.09 -29.08
N GLN A 226 2.87 -2.20 -29.14
CA GLN A 226 2.89 -3.21 -28.08
C GLN A 226 3.37 -2.66 -26.73
N GLN A 227 4.41 -1.82 -26.72
CA GLN A 227 4.91 -1.20 -25.49
C GLN A 227 3.90 -0.20 -24.92
N GLN A 228 3.29 0.60 -25.78
CA GLN A 228 2.24 1.55 -25.38
C GLN A 228 1.04 0.82 -24.79
N ALA A 229 0.56 -0.23 -25.46
CA ALA A 229 -0.55 -1.04 -24.98
C ALA A 229 -0.21 -1.68 -23.62
N PHE A 230 0.99 -2.24 -23.46
CA PHE A 230 1.42 -2.84 -22.20
C PHE A 230 1.44 -1.82 -21.05
N VAL A 231 2.05 -0.65 -21.25
CA VAL A 231 2.10 0.41 -20.22
C VAL A 231 0.69 0.93 -19.90
N ALA A 232 -0.12 1.21 -20.92
CA ALA A 232 -1.47 1.74 -20.75
C ALA A 232 -2.37 0.75 -19.98
N VAL A 233 -2.37 -0.52 -20.38
CA VAL A 233 -3.15 -1.57 -19.71
C VAL A 233 -2.67 -1.77 -18.28
N THR A 234 -1.36 -1.90 -18.06
CA THR A 234 -0.80 -2.13 -16.73
C THR A 234 -1.14 -0.99 -15.77
N LEU A 235 -0.90 0.26 -16.14
CA LEU A 235 -1.18 1.40 -15.27
C LEU A 235 -2.68 1.61 -15.04
N SER A 236 -3.52 1.36 -16.06
CA SER A 236 -4.98 1.45 -15.90
C SER A 236 -5.52 0.38 -14.95
N LEU A 237 -5.02 -0.86 -15.07
CA LEU A 237 -5.39 -1.95 -14.16
C LEU A 237 -4.89 -1.70 -12.74
N LEU A 238 -3.69 -1.14 -12.58
CA LEU A 238 -3.17 -0.77 -11.25
C LEU A 238 -4.00 0.35 -10.61
N ALA A 239 -4.39 1.36 -11.38
CA ALA A 239 -5.24 2.45 -10.90
C ALA A 239 -6.63 1.94 -10.49
N PHE A 240 -7.23 1.05 -11.29
CA PHE A 240 -8.53 0.46 -11.00
C PHE A 240 -8.48 -0.53 -9.83
N GLY A 241 -7.45 -1.37 -9.77
CA GLY A 241 -7.29 -2.41 -8.75
C GLY A 241 -6.91 -1.89 -7.36
N ALA A 242 -6.51 -0.62 -7.24
CA ALA A 242 -6.08 -0.01 -5.97
C ALA A 242 -7.19 0.07 -4.91
N GLY A 243 -8.43 -0.23 -5.29
CA GLY A 243 -9.62 -0.16 -4.47
C GLY A 243 -10.15 1.28 -4.35
N PRO A 244 -11.11 1.52 -3.44
CA PRO A 244 -11.84 2.80 -3.33
C PRO A 244 -10.99 4.00 -2.86
N ASP A 245 -9.71 3.78 -2.64
CA ASP A 245 -8.75 4.81 -2.25
C ASP A 245 -8.00 5.30 -3.49
N PRO A 246 -8.19 6.57 -3.88
CA PRO A 246 -7.57 7.10 -5.09
C PRO A 246 -6.06 7.32 -4.97
N SER A 247 -5.44 7.03 -3.82
CA SER A 247 -4.06 7.41 -3.52
C SER A 247 -3.02 6.78 -4.45
N LEU A 248 -3.14 5.49 -4.79
CA LEU A 248 -2.23 4.86 -5.75
C LEU A 248 -2.44 5.46 -7.15
N GLY A 249 -3.69 5.60 -7.60
CA GLY A 249 -4.00 6.22 -8.90
C GLY A 249 -3.48 7.66 -9.02
N LEU A 250 -3.56 8.45 -7.95
CA LEU A 250 -2.97 9.80 -7.89
C LEU A 250 -1.44 9.75 -7.99
N CYS A 251 -0.77 8.79 -7.36
CA CYS A 251 0.68 8.61 -7.52
C CYS A 251 1.03 8.29 -8.98
N LEU A 252 0.30 7.37 -9.62
CA LEU A 252 0.52 7.04 -11.04
C LEU A 252 0.32 8.24 -11.96
N ILE A 253 -0.65 9.11 -11.67
CA ILE A 253 -0.84 10.37 -12.42
C ILE A 253 0.39 11.27 -12.25
N LEU A 254 0.90 11.44 -11.02
CA LEU A 254 2.11 12.24 -10.77
C LEU A 254 3.34 11.64 -11.46
N ASP A 255 3.47 10.31 -11.47
CA ASP A 255 4.55 9.60 -12.16
C ASP A 255 4.49 9.85 -13.67
N LEU A 256 3.30 9.79 -14.27
CA LEU A 256 3.12 10.10 -15.69
C LEU A 256 3.39 11.58 -16.01
N VAL A 257 3.03 12.50 -15.11
CA VAL A 257 3.37 13.93 -15.27
C VAL A 257 4.89 14.11 -15.22
N ALA A 258 5.57 13.44 -14.29
CA ALA A 258 7.02 13.43 -14.21
C ALA A 258 7.67 12.89 -15.50
N LEU A 259 7.15 11.80 -16.05
CA LEU A 259 7.62 11.22 -17.31
C LEU A 259 7.34 12.15 -18.51
N ALA A 260 6.12 12.67 -18.63
CA ALA A 260 5.74 13.58 -19.72
C ALA A 260 6.61 14.85 -19.74
N ALA A 261 6.96 15.38 -18.57
CA ALA A 261 7.78 16.58 -18.44
C ALA A 261 9.27 16.33 -18.72
N GLY A 262 9.79 15.14 -18.43
CA GLY A 262 11.21 14.82 -18.64
C GLY A 262 11.55 14.18 -19.98
N THR A 263 10.55 13.69 -20.72
CA THR A 263 10.79 12.93 -21.95
C THR A 263 11.15 13.83 -23.13
N PRO A 264 12.30 13.60 -23.80
CA PRO A 264 12.67 14.35 -25.01
C PRO A 264 11.85 13.91 -26.24
N SER A 265 11.41 12.65 -26.31
CA SER A 265 10.62 12.10 -27.41
C SER A 265 9.17 12.62 -27.41
N GLU A 266 8.81 13.39 -28.44
CA GLU A 266 7.45 13.91 -28.62
C GLU A 266 6.35 12.82 -28.65
N PRO A 267 6.52 11.69 -29.38
CA PRO A 267 5.55 10.60 -29.34
C PRO A 267 5.28 10.03 -27.94
N TRP A 268 6.32 9.85 -27.12
CA TRP A 268 6.17 9.38 -25.74
C TRP A 268 5.51 10.41 -24.85
N ARG A 269 5.85 11.69 -25.00
CA ARG A 269 5.20 12.79 -24.27
C ARG A 269 3.70 12.83 -24.55
N ILE A 270 3.28 12.77 -25.82
CA ILE A 270 1.86 12.74 -26.19
C ILE A 270 1.17 11.51 -25.59
N PHE A 271 1.80 10.33 -25.68
CA PHE A 271 1.28 9.10 -25.09
C PHE A 271 1.05 9.23 -23.58
N PHE A 272 2.01 9.75 -22.82
CA PHE A 272 1.86 9.96 -21.37
C PHE A 272 0.76 10.97 -21.04
N LEU A 273 0.61 12.05 -21.80
CA LEU A 273 -0.48 13.03 -21.62
C LEU A 273 -1.87 12.42 -21.84
N VAL A 274 -2.02 11.60 -22.89
CA VAL A 274 -3.27 10.86 -23.13
C VAL A 274 -3.57 9.91 -21.96
N LEU A 275 -2.55 9.18 -21.50
CA LEU A 275 -2.69 8.23 -20.41
C LEU A 275 -3.01 8.92 -19.07
N ILE A 276 -2.48 10.12 -18.82
CA ILE A 276 -2.89 10.96 -17.67
C ILE A 276 -4.39 11.23 -17.73
N GLY A 277 -4.92 11.63 -18.89
CA GLY A 277 -6.35 11.87 -19.06
C GLY A 277 -7.20 10.63 -18.74
N VAL A 278 -6.76 9.46 -19.20
CA VAL A 278 -7.41 8.17 -18.92
C VAL A 278 -7.38 7.86 -17.41
N LEU A 279 -6.23 7.97 -16.75
CA LEU A 279 -6.13 7.70 -15.32
C LEU A 279 -6.94 8.68 -14.48
N VAL A 280 -6.99 9.97 -14.85
CA VAL A 280 -7.86 10.96 -14.19
C VAL A 280 -9.33 10.55 -14.31
N ALA A 281 -9.78 10.12 -15.50
CA ALA A 281 -11.15 9.63 -15.68
C ALA A 281 -11.45 8.39 -14.82
N ILE A 282 -10.52 7.43 -14.75
CA ILE A 282 -10.66 6.23 -13.91
C ILE A 282 -10.76 6.63 -12.43
N VAL A 283 -9.80 7.41 -11.93
CA VAL A 283 -9.75 7.80 -10.50
C VAL A 283 -10.95 8.65 -10.10
N THR A 284 -11.38 9.58 -10.96
CA THR A 284 -12.55 10.42 -10.68
C THR A 284 -13.86 9.64 -10.75
N SER A 285 -14.02 8.74 -11.71
CA SER A 285 -15.22 7.89 -11.80
C SER A 285 -15.35 6.96 -10.61
N ASP A 286 -14.27 6.31 -10.17
CA ASP A 286 -14.29 5.45 -8.98
C ASP A 286 -14.58 6.25 -7.70
N SER A 287 -13.92 7.41 -7.54
CA SER A 287 -14.18 8.32 -6.42
C SER A 287 -15.63 8.79 -6.38
N PHE A 288 -16.22 9.09 -7.55
CA PHE A 288 -17.61 9.49 -7.69
C PHE A 288 -18.58 8.36 -7.37
N LEU A 289 -18.31 7.14 -7.85
CA LEU A 289 -19.11 5.95 -7.54
C LEU A 289 -19.07 5.63 -6.04
N ALA A 290 -17.88 5.65 -5.43
CA ALA A 290 -17.71 5.45 -3.99
C ALA A 290 -18.42 6.53 -3.16
N TRP A 291 -18.39 7.78 -3.61
CA TRP A 291 -19.15 8.86 -2.98
C TRP A 291 -20.67 8.67 -3.11
N ARG A 292 -21.16 8.28 -4.30
CA ARG A 292 -22.58 8.02 -4.54
C ARG A 292 -23.09 6.90 -3.66
N ASN A 293 -22.35 5.79 -3.57
CA ASN A 293 -22.72 4.64 -2.74
C ASN A 293 -22.75 4.99 -1.25
N ARG A 294 -21.86 5.88 -0.77
CA ARG A 294 -21.92 6.38 0.61
C ARG A 294 -23.18 7.21 0.88
N ARG A 295 -23.62 8.01 -0.09
CA ARG A 295 -24.86 8.80 0.04
C ARG A 295 -26.11 7.93 0.05
N THR A 296 -26.21 6.95 -0.83
CA THR A 296 -27.39 6.06 -0.86
C THR A 296 -27.52 5.26 0.42
N MET A 297 -26.41 4.81 1.02
CA MET A 297 -26.41 4.16 2.33
C MET A 297 -26.88 5.09 3.45
N SER A 298 -26.50 6.37 3.44
CA SER A 298 -26.97 7.33 4.45
C SER A 298 -28.46 7.68 4.31
N PHE A 299 -29.01 7.67 3.09
CA PHE A 299 -30.42 7.96 2.85
C PHE A 299 -31.34 6.78 3.14
N ASN A 300 -30.87 5.55 2.91
CA ASN A 300 -31.65 4.33 3.12
C ASN A 300 -31.46 3.72 4.51
N MET A 301 -30.67 4.34 5.40
CA MET A 301 -30.62 3.90 6.78
C MET A 301 -31.98 4.18 7.45
N PRO A 302 -32.68 3.16 7.97
CA PRO A 302 -33.88 3.41 8.75
C PRO A 302 -33.55 4.32 9.94
N PRO A 303 -34.50 5.16 10.39
CA PRO A 303 -34.27 6.14 11.45
C PRO A 303 -33.73 5.50 12.73
N GLU A 304 -34.15 4.26 13.03
CA GLU A 304 -33.64 3.46 14.16
C GLU A 304 -32.13 3.17 14.06
N ALA A 305 -31.61 2.85 12.87
CA ALA A 305 -30.18 2.67 12.66
C ALA A 305 -29.40 3.99 12.76
N MET A 306 -30.04 5.12 12.44
CA MET A 306 -29.44 6.44 12.59
C MET A 306 -29.37 6.87 14.06
N GLU A 307 -30.39 6.58 14.87
CA GLU A 307 -30.37 6.77 16.33
C GLU A 307 -29.31 5.89 17.01
N LEU A 308 -29.15 4.65 16.52
CA LEU A 308 -28.10 3.73 16.97
C LEU A 308 -26.69 4.22 16.60
N ALA A 309 -26.50 4.68 15.36
CA ALA A 309 -25.23 5.22 14.88
C ALA A 309 -24.83 6.54 15.57
N LEU A 310 -25.81 7.34 16.01
CA LEU A 310 -25.60 8.56 16.77
C LEU A 310 -25.37 8.30 18.27
N GLY A 311 -25.53 7.06 18.73
CA GLY A 311 -25.41 6.69 20.14
C GLY A 311 -26.47 7.35 21.01
N LEU A 312 -27.62 7.69 20.41
CA LEU A 312 -28.74 8.34 21.09
C LEU A 312 -29.76 7.34 21.65
N SER A 313 -29.64 6.04 21.33
CA SER A 313 -30.49 5.01 21.92
C SER A 313 -30.23 4.89 23.44
N PRO A 314 -31.23 5.16 24.30
CA PRO A 314 -31.08 5.09 25.76
C PRO A 314 -30.95 3.65 26.29
N ASP A 315 -31.42 2.66 25.53
CA ASP A 315 -31.52 1.28 25.97
C ASP A 315 -30.32 0.46 25.47
N ARG A 316 -29.30 0.42 26.32
CA ARG A 316 -28.02 -0.27 26.09
C ARG A 316 -28.15 -1.80 25.95
N GLU A 317 -29.27 -2.37 26.36
CA GLU A 317 -29.51 -3.82 26.37
C GLU A 317 -29.97 -4.36 25.00
N ALA A 318 -30.58 -3.53 24.14
CA ALA A 318 -30.98 -3.94 22.79
C ALA A 318 -29.82 -3.93 21.76
N TYR A 319 -28.63 -3.47 22.16
CA TYR A 319 -27.48 -3.32 21.25
C TYR A 319 -26.87 -4.66 20.85
N HIS A 320 -26.99 -5.70 21.69
CA HIS A 320 -26.40 -7.02 21.44
C HIS A 320 -27.10 -7.79 20.31
N ASP A 321 -28.40 -7.61 20.11
CA ASP A 321 -29.16 -8.33 19.09
C ASP A 321 -28.98 -7.73 17.68
N SER A 322 -28.69 -6.42 17.56
CA SER A 322 -28.63 -5.73 16.27
C SER A 322 -27.35 -5.98 15.45
N GLU A 323 -26.22 -6.31 16.09
CA GLU A 323 -24.99 -6.69 15.36
C GLU A 323 -25.11 -8.08 14.71
N ILE A 324 -25.94 -8.97 15.27
CA ILE A 324 -26.25 -10.28 14.69
C ILE A 324 -27.05 -10.12 13.38
N TYR A 325 -28.00 -9.18 13.33
CA TYR A 325 -28.78 -8.90 12.12
C TYR A 325 -27.97 -8.28 10.96
N LEU A 326 -26.94 -7.48 11.26
CA LEU A 326 -26.10 -6.87 10.21
C LEU A 326 -25.04 -7.83 9.65
N ALA A 327 -24.66 -8.86 10.41
CA ALA A 327 -23.82 -9.96 9.92
C ALA A 327 -24.63 -10.91 9.01
N ASP A 328 -25.88 -11.19 9.35
CA ASP A 328 -26.74 -12.11 8.60
C ASP A 328 -27.23 -11.52 7.26
N ALA A 329 -27.38 -10.19 7.17
CA ALA A 329 -27.76 -9.50 5.92
C ALA A 329 -26.69 -9.54 4.80
N ARG A 330 -25.46 -10.01 5.08
CA ARG A 330 -24.40 -10.18 4.06
C ARG A 330 -24.30 -11.60 3.52
N THR A 331 -24.97 -12.57 4.13
CA THR A 331 -25.00 -13.94 3.64
C THR A 331 -26.32 -14.19 2.90
N PRO A 332 -26.30 -14.46 1.58
CA PRO A 332 -27.53 -14.79 0.87
C PRO A 332 -28.16 -16.02 1.51
N SER A 333 -29.47 -15.94 1.73
CA SER A 333 -30.23 -16.99 2.41
C SER A 333 -30.00 -18.34 1.71
N PRO A 334 -30.12 -19.49 2.41
CA PRO A 334 -29.92 -20.81 1.79
C PRO A 334 -30.81 -21.04 0.55
N LYS A 335 -31.97 -20.37 0.49
CA LYS A 335 -32.87 -20.37 -0.67
C LYS A 335 -32.36 -19.54 -1.85
N GLU A 336 -31.64 -18.44 -1.61
CA GLU A 336 -31.02 -17.63 -2.67
C GLU A 336 -29.74 -18.26 -3.20
N ARG A 337 -28.95 -18.94 -2.35
CA ARG A 337 -27.79 -19.73 -2.82
C ARG A 337 -28.18 -20.85 -3.76
N SER A 338 -29.27 -21.54 -3.48
CA SER A 338 -29.78 -22.60 -4.35
C SER A 338 -30.29 -22.00 -5.67
N ARG A 339 -30.98 -20.86 -5.64
CA ARG A 339 -31.43 -20.16 -6.86
C ARG A 339 -30.28 -19.71 -7.76
N LEU A 340 -29.22 -19.13 -7.18
CA LEU A 340 -28.04 -18.69 -7.93
C LEU A 340 -27.26 -19.86 -8.55
N LEU A 341 -27.23 -21.03 -7.89
CA LEU A 341 -26.61 -22.23 -8.45
C LEU A 341 -27.37 -22.79 -9.66
N TYR A 342 -28.71 -22.65 -9.70
CA TYR A 342 -29.52 -23.10 -10.84
C TYR A 342 -29.53 -22.14 -12.02
N GLU A 343 -29.21 -20.85 -11.83
CA GLU A 343 -29.12 -19.89 -12.94
C GLU A 343 -27.73 -19.87 -13.62
N THR A 344 -26.72 -20.51 -13.01
CA THR A 344 -25.36 -20.63 -13.57
C THR A 344 -25.04 -21.97 -14.24
N LEU A 345 -26.01 -22.88 -14.31
CA LEU A 345 -25.98 -24.13 -15.09
C LEU A 345 -26.98 -24.02 -16.23
#